data_AF-A0A960L4K7-F1
#
_entry.id   AF-A0A960L4K7-F1
#
_cell.length_a   1.000
_cell.length_b   1.000
_cell.length_c   1.000
_cell.angle_alpha   90.00
_cell.angle_beta   90.00
_cell.angle_gamma   90.00
#
_symmetry.space_group_name_H-M   'P 1'
#
loop_
_entity.id
_entity.type
_entity.pdbx_description
1 polymer ?
#
loop_
_entity_poly.entity_id
_entity_poly.type
_entity_poly.pdbx_seq_one_letter_code
_entity_poly.pdbx_strand_id
1 'polypeptide(L)'
;MSQARIGVIGGSGLYQMEGMEVLDEIHVKTPFGDPSDALILGRVGGKEVAFLPRHGRGHRHAPTDLNFRANIFALKAAGVTDVVSLSACGSLREELPPGTFVIADQFIDRTFARQKSFFGEGLVAHVSMAHPVCRRLGGELLTAAAALKIPHRRGGTYVVMEGPQFSTLAESNLYRSWGCDVIGMTN
;
A
#
# COMPACT_ATOMS: atom_id res chain seq x y z
N MET A 1 -6.73 8.60 24.01
CA MET A 1 -5.86 8.46 22.83
C MET A 1 -6.72 8.79 21.62
N SER A 2 -6.33 9.75 20.79
CA SER A 2 -7.05 10.07 19.54
C SER A 2 -7.03 8.84 18.64
N GLN A 3 -8.18 8.46 18.11
CA GLN A 3 -8.33 7.30 17.23
C GLN A 3 -8.31 7.78 15.78
N ALA A 4 -7.15 7.74 15.14
CA ALA A 4 -7.07 7.95 13.70
C ALA A 4 -7.84 6.81 13.00
N ARG A 5 -8.89 7.14 12.24
CA ARG A 5 -9.69 6.13 11.53
C ARG A 5 -9.06 5.71 10.20
N ILE A 6 -8.37 6.63 9.55
CA ILE A 6 -7.77 6.42 8.23
C ILE A 6 -6.25 6.34 8.37
N GLY A 7 -5.68 5.24 7.90
CA GLY A 7 -4.25 5.07 7.71
C GLY A 7 -3.87 5.33 6.25
N VAL A 8 -2.77 6.04 6.03
CA VAL A 8 -2.19 6.24 4.70
C VAL A 8 -0.78 5.67 4.70
N ILE A 9 -0.54 4.67 3.83
CA ILE A 9 0.80 4.13 3.60
C ILE A 9 1.37 4.75 2.33
N GLY A 10 2.38 5.60 2.48
CA GLY A 10 3.04 6.29 1.37
C GLY A 10 4.16 5.46 0.74
N GLY A 11 4.06 5.18 -0.55
CA GLY A 11 5.11 4.51 -1.32
C GLY A 11 6.24 5.47 -1.75
N SER A 12 7.01 5.08 -2.77
CA SER A 12 8.04 5.91 -3.38
C SER A 12 7.51 7.30 -3.74
N GLY A 13 8.20 8.35 -3.26
CA GLY A 13 7.83 9.74 -3.52
C GLY A 13 6.84 10.35 -2.54
N LEU A 14 6.23 9.57 -1.64
CA LEU A 14 5.32 10.08 -0.61
C LEU A 14 5.89 9.77 0.79
N TYR A 15 6.77 10.65 1.29
CA TYR A 15 7.41 10.53 2.62
C TYR A 15 6.80 11.46 3.66
N GLN A 16 5.99 12.42 3.21
CA GLN A 16 5.19 13.33 4.01
C GLN A 16 3.91 13.62 3.22
N MET A 17 2.82 13.90 3.92
CA MET A 17 1.56 14.25 3.28
C MET A 17 1.41 15.78 3.29
N GLU A 18 1.50 16.38 2.10
CA GLU A 18 1.28 17.82 1.94
C GLU A 18 -0.12 18.21 2.42
N GLY A 19 -0.22 19.34 3.14
CA GLY A 19 -1.48 19.82 3.71
C GLY A 19 -1.96 19.06 4.96
N MET A 20 -1.17 18.12 5.49
CA MET A 20 -1.44 17.49 6.78
C MET A 20 -0.97 18.38 7.93
N GLU A 21 -1.87 18.69 8.85
CA GLU A 21 -1.52 19.24 10.16
C GLU A 21 -0.97 18.12 11.04
N VAL A 22 0.33 18.13 11.33
CA VAL A 22 0.97 17.13 12.20
C VAL A 22 0.60 17.41 13.65
N LEU A 23 0.03 16.41 14.33
CA LEU A 23 -0.33 16.48 15.74
C LEU A 23 0.69 15.79 16.63
N ASP A 24 1.20 14.63 16.20
CA ASP A 24 2.13 13.82 16.98
C ASP A 24 2.93 12.87 16.06
N GLU A 25 4.05 12.37 16.55
CA GLU A 25 4.86 11.34 15.90
C GLU A 25 5.15 10.23 16.92
N ILE A 26 4.54 9.06 16.72
CA ILE A 26 4.60 7.97 17.71
C ILE A 26 5.40 6.78 17.21
N HIS A 27 6.24 6.24 18.09
CA HIS A 27 6.95 4.98 17.88
C HIS A 27 6.13 3.84 18.48
N VAL A 28 5.54 3.01 17.62
CA VAL A 28 4.70 1.89 18.07
C VAL A 28 5.55 0.64 18.19
N LYS A 29 5.71 0.12 19.41
CA LYS A 29 6.32 -1.20 19.64
C LYS A 29 5.39 -2.28 19.09
N THR A 30 5.91 -3.16 18.24
CA THR A 30 5.14 -4.28 17.68
C THR A 30 5.77 -5.63 18.04
N PRO A 31 4.97 -6.71 18.14
CA PRO A 31 5.50 -8.07 18.30
C PRO A 31 6.32 -8.56 17.10
N PHE A 32 6.30 -7.83 15.97
CA PHE A 32 6.89 -8.24 14.70
C PHE A 32 8.19 -7.49 14.39
N GLY A 33 8.73 -6.72 15.34
CA GLY A 33 9.86 -5.81 15.15
C GLY A 33 9.40 -4.37 14.89
N ASP A 34 10.30 -3.54 14.38
CA ASP A 34 9.99 -2.14 14.14
C ASP A 34 9.23 -1.93 12.83
N PRO A 35 8.25 -1.00 12.80
CA PRO A 35 7.70 -0.48 11.56
C PRO A 35 8.78 0.25 10.74
N SER A 36 8.50 0.55 9.47
CA SER A 36 9.41 1.24 8.57
C SER A 36 9.85 2.63 9.05
N ASP A 37 9.02 3.28 9.88
CA ASP A 37 9.32 4.57 10.51
C ASP A 37 8.33 4.80 11.67
N ALA A 38 8.46 5.91 12.37
CA ALA A 38 7.44 6.40 13.27
C ALA A 38 6.12 6.67 12.53
N LEU A 39 5.00 6.46 13.23
CA LEU A 39 3.68 6.77 12.70
C LEU A 39 3.38 8.26 12.93
N ILE A 40 3.14 8.98 11.85
CA ILE A 40 2.83 10.42 11.92
C ILE A 40 1.33 10.58 12.06
N LEU A 41 0.88 11.08 13.19
CA LEU A 41 -0.53 11.35 13.47
C LEU A 41 -0.84 12.80 13.11
N GLY A 42 -1.93 13.03 12.40
CA GLY A 42 -2.28 14.37 11.94
C GLY A 42 -3.75 14.54 11.58
N ARG A 43 -4.06 15.71 11.03
CA ARG A 43 -5.37 16.01 10.43
C ARG A 43 -5.26 16.42 8.98
N VAL A 44 -6.21 15.96 8.17
CA VAL A 44 -6.47 16.45 6.81
C VAL A 44 -7.94 16.78 6.70
N GLY A 45 -8.26 18.03 6.33
CA GLY A 45 -9.67 18.47 6.26
C GLY A 45 -10.44 18.25 7.58
N GLY A 46 -9.76 18.42 8.72
CA GLY A 46 -10.31 18.17 10.06
C GLY A 46 -10.46 16.70 10.47
N LYS A 47 -10.15 15.74 9.59
CA LYS A 47 -10.22 14.29 9.87
C LYS A 47 -8.87 13.78 10.37
N GLU A 48 -8.89 12.95 11.41
CA GLU A 48 -7.68 12.31 11.96
C GLU A 48 -7.15 11.24 11.01
N VAL A 49 -5.87 11.35 10.67
CA VAL A 49 -5.15 10.45 9.76
C VAL A 49 -3.86 10.00 10.43
N ALA A 50 -3.50 8.73 10.21
CA ALA A 50 -2.20 8.19 10.56
C ALA A 50 -1.42 7.91 9.27
N PHE A 51 -0.25 8.50 9.12
CA PHE A 51 0.59 8.37 7.93
C PHE A 51 1.85 7.57 8.24
N LEU A 52 2.19 6.62 7.37
CA LEU A 52 3.40 5.81 7.46
C LEU A 52 4.13 5.79 6.11
N PRO A 53 5.38 6.29 6.03
CA PRO A 53 6.18 6.14 4.82
C PRO A 53 6.67 4.68 4.71
N ARG A 54 6.20 3.96 3.69
CA ARG A 54 6.48 2.53 3.50
C ARG A 54 7.96 2.23 3.53
N HIS A 55 8.77 3.03 2.87
CA HIS A 55 10.22 2.82 2.74
C HIS A 55 11.03 3.56 3.83
N GLY A 56 10.37 4.11 4.84
CA GLY A 56 10.95 5.03 5.80
C GLY A 56 11.31 6.39 5.17
N ARG A 57 11.52 7.42 6.01
CA ARG A 57 12.07 8.70 5.56
C ARG A 57 13.46 8.49 4.94
N GLY A 58 13.68 9.11 3.77
CA GLY A 58 14.91 8.92 2.99
C GLY A 58 14.95 7.64 2.14
N HIS A 59 13.83 6.89 2.03
CA HIS A 59 13.70 5.72 1.17
C HIS A 59 14.75 4.62 1.44
N ARG A 60 14.86 4.22 2.70
CA ARG A 60 15.98 3.41 3.21
C ARG A 60 15.73 1.90 3.17
N HIS A 61 14.47 1.49 3.05
CA HIS A 61 14.09 0.07 3.05
C HIS A 61 13.72 -0.39 1.65
N ALA A 62 14.42 -1.41 1.13
CA ALA A 62 14.05 -2.05 -0.13
C ALA A 62 12.75 -2.86 0.02
N PRO A 63 11.99 -3.11 -1.06
CA PRO A 63 10.69 -3.80 -0.98
C PRO A 63 10.68 -5.15 -0.24
N THR A 64 11.73 -5.96 -0.42
CA THR A 64 11.88 -7.27 0.25
C THR A 64 12.10 -7.14 1.76
N ASP A 65 12.80 -6.09 2.19
CA ASP A 65 13.20 -5.90 3.59
C ASP A 65 12.12 -5.19 4.42
N LEU A 66 11.01 -4.80 3.79
CA LEU A 66 9.90 -4.14 4.46
C LEU A 66 9.25 -5.04 5.50
N ASN A 67 9.12 -4.51 6.72
CA ASN A 67 8.39 -5.17 7.79
C ASN A 67 6.87 -4.91 7.68
N PHE A 68 6.22 -5.52 6.68
CA PHE A 68 4.78 -5.34 6.42
C PHE A 68 3.92 -5.66 7.65
N ARG A 69 4.30 -6.67 8.44
CA ARG A 69 3.57 -7.05 9.66
C ARG A 69 3.63 -5.94 10.71
N ALA A 70 4.82 -5.40 10.99
CA ALA A 70 4.96 -4.30 11.94
C ALA A 70 4.21 -3.04 11.47
N ASN A 71 4.28 -2.72 10.18
CA ASN A 71 3.57 -1.57 9.60
C ASN A 71 2.05 -1.66 9.79
N ILE A 72 1.45 -2.79 9.41
CA ILE A 72 0.00 -3.00 9.54
C ILE A 72 -0.41 -3.11 11.02
N PHE A 73 0.40 -3.77 11.85
CA PHE A 73 0.14 -3.85 13.28
C PHE A 73 0.18 -2.47 13.95
N ALA A 74 1.15 -1.62 13.61
CA ALA A 74 1.27 -0.28 14.16
C ALA A 74 0.05 0.59 13.85
N LEU A 75 -0.41 0.56 12.60
CA LEU A 75 -1.66 1.22 12.20
C LEU A 75 -2.85 0.69 12.99
N LYS A 76 -2.97 -0.64 13.12
CA LYS A 76 -4.04 -1.27 13.89
C LYS A 76 -4.03 -0.86 15.36
N ALA A 77 -2.85 -0.82 15.98
CA ALA A 77 -2.65 -0.41 17.37
C ALA A 77 -2.97 1.08 17.59
N ALA A 78 -2.74 1.92 16.57
CA ALA A 78 -3.13 3.34 16.57
C ALA A 78 -4.64 3.58 16.35
N GLY A 79 -5.43 2.52 16.18
CA GLY A 79 -6.88 2.62 16.03
C GLY A 79 -7.37 2.76 14.58
N VAL A 80 -6.50 2.60 13.58
CA VAL A 80 -6.87 2.67 12.16
C VAL A 80 -7.86 1.57 11.80
N THR A 81 -8.92 1.97 11.06
CA THR A 81 -9.97 1.08 10.56
C THR A 81 -9.89 0.86 9.06
N ASP A 82 -9.39 1.85 8.32
CA ASP A 82 -9.32 1.85 6.87
C ASP A 82 -7.92 2.27 6.43
N VAL A 83 -7.28 1.52 5.53
CA VAL A 83 -5.93 1.83 5.02
C VAL A 83 -5.99 2.14 3.54
N VAL A 84 -5.45 3.30 3.15
CA VAL A 84 -5.17 3.66 1.76
C VAL A 84 -3.68 3.50 1.53
N SER A 85 -3.33 2.59 0.62
CA SER A 85 -1.94 2.34 0.22
C SER A 85 -1.66 2.99 -1.12
N LEU A 86 -0.69 3.91 -1.19
CA LEU A 86 -0.22 4.51 -2.44
C LEU A 86 1.07 3.83 -2.88
N SER A 87 1.18 3.47 -4.16
CA SER A 87 2.34 2.78 -4.70
C SER A 87 2.63 3.23 -6.12
N ALA A 88 3.88 3.59 -6.37
CA ALA A 88 4.39 3.69 -7.74
C ALA A 88 4.35 2.29 -8.38
N CYS A 89 4.00 2.25 -9.67
CA CYS A 89 3.93 1.01 -10.44
C CYS A 89 4.32 1.29 -11.90
N GLY A 90 4.75 0.24 -12.59
CA GLY A 90 4.88 0.23 -14.04
C GLY A 90 3.56 -0.20 -14.69
N SER A 91 3.23 0.39 -15.82
CA SER A 91 2.09 -0.04 -16.64
C SER A 91 2.47 -1.26 -17.48
N LEU A 92 1.53 -2.21 -17.60
CA LEU A 92 1.59 -3.33 -18.54
C LEU A 92 0.55 -3.17 -19.65
N ARG A 93 -0.07 -2.00 -19.82
CA ARG A 93 -1.16 -1.72 -20.77
C ARG A 93 -0.96 -0.38 -21.47
N GLU A 94 -1.18 -0.33 -22.78
CA GLU A 94 -0.99 0.91 -23.55
C GLU A 94 -2.02 1.97 -23.15
N GLU A 95 -3.24 1.53 -22.85
CA GLU A 95 -4.34 2.35 -22.39
C GLU A 95 -4.24 2.81 -20.92
N LEU A 96 -3.11 2.53 -20.26
CA LEU A 96 -2.74 3.01 -18.93
C LEU A 96 -1.39 3.78 -19.02
N PRO A 97 -1.37 4.99 -19.60
CA PRO A 97 -0.15 5.77 -19.73
C PRO A 97 0.35 6.28 -18.37
N PRO A 98 1.66 6.63 -18.25
CA PRO A 98 2.21 7.24 -17.05
C PRO A 98 1.38 8.42 -16.53
N GLY A 99 1.22 8.50 -15.20
CA GLY A 99 0.36 9.50 -14.54
C GLY A 99 -1.09 9.06 -14.36
N THR A 100 -1.50 7.91 -14.93
CA THR A 100 -2.81 7.31 -14.68
C THR A 100 -2.81 6.55 -13.36
N PHE A 101 -3.77 6.87 -12.48
CA PHE A 101 -4.00 6.12 -11.25
C PHE A 101 -4.84 4.88 -11.51
N VAL A 102 -4.43 3.73 -10.97
CA VAL A 102 -5.21 2.49 -11.05
C VAL A 102 -5.68 2.13 -9.65
N ILE A 103 -6.99 2.12 -9.44
CA ILE A 103 -7.60 1.61 -8.21
C ILE A 103 -7.71 0.09 -8.40
N ALA A 104 -6.58 -0.60 -8.24
CA ALA A 104 -6.46 -2.04 -8.45
C ALA A 104 -7.34 -2.82 -7.47
N ASP A 105 -7.99 -3.86 -7.97
CA ASP A 105 -8.94 -4.68 -7.20
C ASP A 105 -8.62 -6.18 -7.20
N GLN A 106 -7.61 -6.59 -7.95
CA GLN A 106 -7.06 -7.93 -7.98
C GLN A 106 -5.54 -7.90 -7.93
N PHE A 107 -4.96 -8.97 -7.41
CA PHE A 107 -3.51 -9.10 -7.21
C PHE A 107 -3.03 -10.47 -7.64
N ILE A 108 -1.86 -10.52 -8.27
CA ILE A 108 -1.08 -11.74 -8.45
C ILE A 108 0.20 -11.58 -7.65
N ASP A 109 0.39 -12.45 -6.67
CA ASP A 109 1.57 -12.43 -5.79
C ASP A 109 2.70 -13.30 -6.36
N ARG A 110 3.80 -12.66 -6.77
CA ARG A 110 5.04 -13.28 -7.21
C ARG A 110 6.18 -13.08 -6.21
N THR A 111 5.86 -12.63 -4.99
CA THR A 111 6.82 -12.49 -3.90
C THR A 111 7.08 -13.85 -3.25
N PHE A 112 8.27 -14.05 -2.71
CA PHE A 112 8.68 -15.32 -2.12
C PHE A 112 9.47 -15.18 -0.82
N ALA A 113 10.09 -14.02 -0.56
CA ALA A 113 10.98 -13.84 0.59
C ALA A 113 10.28 -13.25 1.84
N ARG A 114 9.00 -12.89 1.73
CA ARG A 114 8.30 -12.04 2.70
C ARG A 114 7.48 -12.83 3.71
N GLN A 115 7.33 -12.27 4.91
CA GLN A 115 6.39 -12.76 5.93
C GLN A 115 4.98 -12.26 5.62
N LYS A 116 4.07 -13.16 5.21
CA LYS A 116 2.74 -12.83 4.65
C LYS A 116 1.56 -12.98 5.63
N SER A 117 1.81 -13.47 6.84
CA SER A 117 0.75 -13.74 7.82
C SER A 117 1.16 -13.32 9.23
N PHE A 118 0.16 -12.88 10.00
CA PHE A 118 0.26 -12.69 11.45
C PHE A 118 0.11 -14.00 12.23
N PHE A 119 -0.44 -15.02 11.57
CA PHE A 119 -0.72 -16.34 12.11
C PHE A 119 0.36 -17.33 11.67
N GLY A 120 0.61 -18.35 12.48
CA GLY A 120 1.70 -19.30 12.29
C GLY A 120 1.65 -20.42 13.31
N GLU A 121 2.81 -20.85 13.82
CA GLU A 121 2.87 -21.85 14.87
C GLU A 121 2.03 -21.43 16.09
N GLY A 122 1.20 -22.34 16.60
CA GLY A 122 0.29 -22.09 17.72
C GLY A 122 -1.08 -21.53 17.34
N LEU A 123 -1.26 -20.93 16.15
CA LEU A 123 -2.57 -20.49 15.67
C LEU A 123 -2.60 -20.36 14.14
N VAL A 124 -3.41 -21.19 13.49
CA VAL A 124 -3.60 -21.19 12.04
C VAL A 124 -4.89 -20.44 11.66
N ALA A 125 -4.81 -19.56 10.68
CA ALA A 125 -5.97 -18.87 10.10
C ALA A 125 -5.85 -18.80 8.58
N HIS A 126 -6.98 -18.99 7.88
CA HIS A 126 -7.09 -18.90 6.44
C HIS A 126 -8.06 -17.79 6.06
N VAL A 127 -7.52 -16.63 5.69
CA VAL A 127 -8.33 -15.49 5.24
C VAL A 127 -8.65 -15.62 3.76
N SER A 128 -9.88 -15.24 3.37
CA SER A 128 -10.24 -15.18 1.96
C SER A 128 -9.55 -14.00 1.28
N MET A 129 -8.93 -14.26 0.13
CA MET A 129 -8.32 -13.26 -0.75
C MET A 129 -9.07 -13.12 -2.08
N ALA A 130 -10.28 -13.69 -2.20
CA ALA A 130 -11.08 -13.60 -3.43
C ALA A 130 -11.36 -12.14 -3.84
N HIS A 131 -11.54 -11.26 -2.86
CA HIS A 131 -11.64 -9.82 -3.04
C HIS A 131 -10.68 -9.12 -2.08
N PRO A 132 -9.41 -8.91 -2.48
CA PRO A 132 -8.33 -8.53 -1.58
C PRO A 132 -8.38 -7.05 -1.15
N VAL A 133 -9.29 -6.25 -1.73
CA VAL A 133 -9.45 -4.83 -1.41
C VAL A 133 -10.88 -4.49 -1.00
N CYS A 134 -11.01 -3.46 -0.17
CA CYS A 134 -12.30 -2.94 0.27
C CYS A 134 -13.01 -2.21 -0.88
N ARG A 135 -14.09 -2.80 -1.41
CA ARG A 135 -14.89 -2.20 -2.50
C ARG A 135 -15.43 -0.81 -2.15
N ARG A 136 -15.84 -0.59 -0.90
CA ARG A 136 -16.34 0.71 -0.41
C ARG A 136 -15.25 1.77 -0.52
N LEU A 137 -14.06 1.49 0.04
CA LEU A 137 -12.94 2.43 0.01
C LEU A 137 -12.47 2.73 -1.42
N GLY A 138 -12.40 1.70 -2.28
CA GLY A 138 -12.12 1.89 -3.71
C GLY A 138 -13.16 2.79 -4.41
N GLY A 139 -14.44 2.67 -4.04
CA GLY A 139 -15.50 3.55 -4.52
C GLY A 139 -15.29 5.02 -4.13
N GLU A 140 -14.93 5.28 -2.87
CA GLU A 140 -14.63 6.64 -2.40
C GLU A 140 -13.42 7.25 -3.12
N LEU A 141 -12.36 6.46 -3.36
CA LEU A 141 -11.18 6.90 -4.10
C LEU A 141 -11.50 7.26 -5.56
N LEU A 142 -12.40 6.52 -6.20
CA LEU A 142 -12.85 6.83 -7.56
C LEU A 142 -13.63 8.14 -7.61
N THR A 143 -14.57 8.34 -6.68
CA THR A 143 -15.32 9.59 -6.57
C THR A 143 -14.39 10.78 -6.36
N ALA A 144 -13.41 10.65 -5.46
CA ALA A 144 -12.42 11.69 -5.21
C ALA A 144 -11.54 11.99 -6.45
N ALA A 145 -11.04 10.95 -7.12
CA ALA A 145 -10.23 11.11 -8.33
C ALA A 145 -11.01 11.79 -9.46
N ALA A 146 -12.28 11.43 -9.65
CA ALA A 146 -13.17 12.06 -10.63
C ALA A 146 -13.43 13.54 -10.31
N ALA A 147 -13.72 13.88 -9.05
CA ALA A 147 -13.94 15.25 -8.63
C ALA A 147 -12.69 16.14 -8.84
N LEU A 148 -11.50 15.56 -8.66
CA LEU A 148 -10.22 16.23 -8.88
C LEU A 148 -9.74 16.19 -10.34
N LYS A 149 -10.49 15.55 -11.24
CA LYS A 149 -10.13 15.34 -12.66
C LYS A 149 -8.76 14.67 -12.84
N ILE A 150 -8.38 13.79 -11.90
CA ILE A 150 -7.16 12.99 -11.98
C ILE A 150 -7.40 11.86 -13.00
N PRO A 151 -6.51 11.59 -13.96
CA PRO A 151 -6.63 10.43 -14.82
C PRO A 151 -6.63 9.13 -14.01
N HIS A 152 -7.70 8.33 -14.11
CA HIS A 152 -7.85 7.13 -13.28
C HIS A 152 -8.60 6.00 -13.97
N ARG A 153 -8.35 4.77 -13.51
CA ARG A 153 -9.07 3.54 -13.88
C ARG A 153 -9.59 2.83 -12.63
N ARG A 154 -10.84 2.38 -12.68
CA ARG A 154 -11.39 1.40 -11.72
C ARG A 154 -10.97 -0.01 -12.11
N GLY A 155 -10.49 -0.76 -11.13
CA GLY A 155 -10.14 -2.16 -11.28
C GLY A 155 -8.83 -2.36 -12.02
N GLY A 156 -8.35 -3.59 -11.98
CA GLY A 156 -7.12 -4.01 -12.63
C GLY A 156 -6.33 -4.98 -11.75
N THR A 157 -5.58 -5.84 -12.42
CA THR A 157 -4.75 -6.85 -11.77
C THR A 157 -3.34 -6.31 -11.56
N TYR A 158 -2.97 -6.13 -10.29
CA TYR A 158 -1.63 -5.74 -9.88
C TYR A 158 -0.76 -6.98 -9.68
N VAL A 159 0.31 -7.15 -10.46
CA VAL A 159 1.31 -8.17 -10.15
C VAL A 159 2.37 -7.61 -9.22
N VAL A 160 2.54 -8.25 -8.06
CA VAL A 160 3.57 -7.90 -7.08
C VAL A 160 4.77 -8.81 -7.31
N MET A 161 5.88 -8.26 -7.81
CA MET A 161 7.16 -8.99 -7.93
C MET A 161 8.04 -8.76 -6.70
N GLU A 162 9.04 -9.62 -6.49
CA GLU A 162 9.94 -9.50 -5.33
C GLU A 162 10.83 -8.25 -5.39
N GLY A 163 11.49 -8.03 -6.54
CA GLY A 163 12.54 -7.01 -6.68
C GLY A 163 13.91 -7.50 -6.16
N PRO A 164 14.91 -6.61 -6.00
CA PRO A 164 14.85 -5.16 -6.24
C PRO A 164 15.03 -4.77 -7.72
N GLN A 165 15.47 -5.69 -8.58
CA GLN A 165 15.59 -5.43 -10.02
C GLN A 165 14.21 -5.32 -10.65
N PHE A 166 14.08 -4.48 -11.67
CA PHE A 166 12.88 -4.50 -12.52
C PHE A 166 12.83 -5.77 -13.36
N SER A 167 11.62 -6.13 -13.79
CA SER A 167 11.38 -7.24 -14.71
C SER A 167 12.18 -7.07 -16.00
N THR A 168 12.68 -8.19 -16.50
CA THR A 168 13.11 -8.32 -17.89
C THR A 168 11.94 -8.10 -18.85
N LEU A 169 12.24 -7.95 -20.14
CA LEU A 169 11.22 -7.87 -21.19
C LEU A 169 10.38 -9.16 -21.26
N ALA A 170 11.02 -10.32 -21.11
CA ALA A 170 10.34 -11.61 -21.16
C ALA A 170 9.33 -11.76 -20.00
N GLU A 171 9.70 -11.38 -18.78
CA GLU A 171 8.80 -11.38 -17.63
C GLU A 171 7.64 -10.39 -17.83
N SER A 172 7.92 -9.20 -18.36
CA SER A 172 6.87 -8.21 -18.65
C SER A 172 5.85 -8.75 -19.66
N ASN A 173 6.31 -9.42 -20.72
CA ASN A 173 5.43 -10.07 -21.69
C ASN A 173 4.64 -11.24 -21.10
N LEU A 174 5.26 -12.02 -20.20
CA LEU A 174 4.57 -13.07 -19.46
C LEU A 174 3.43 -12.48 -18.61
N TYR A 175 3.68 -11.43 -17.84
CA TYR A 175 2.65 -10.81 -17.01
C TYR A 175 1.53 -10.17 -17.84
N ARG A 176 1.85 -9.60 -19.01
CA ARG A 176 0.81 -9.18 -19.98
C ARG A 176 -0.05 -10.35 -20.45
N SER A 177 0.56 -11.51 -20.73
CA SER A 177 -0.17 -12.71 -21.15
C SER A 177 -1.11 -13.27 -20.07
N TRP A 178 -0.82 -13.02 -18.80
CA TRP A 178 -1.70 -13.37 -17.66
C TRP A 178 -2.83 -12.38 -17.46
N GLY A 179 -2.84 -11.28 -18.21
CA GLY A 179 -3.85 -10.25 -18.08
C GLY A 179 -3.54 -9.18 -17.04
N CYS A 180 -2.31 -9.12 -16.49
CA CYS A 180 -1.93 -8.08 -15.53
C CYS A 180 -1.96 -6.68 -16.15
N ASP A 181 -2.36 -5.68 -15.36
CA ASP A 181 -2.52 -4.31 -15.81
C ASP A 181 -1.38 -3.40 -15.34
N VAL A 182 -0.91 -3.62 -14.12
CA VAL A 182 0.19 -2.89 -13.50
C VAL A 182 1.10 -3.83 -12.74
N ILE A 183 2.36 -3.44 -12.60
CA ILE A 183 3.38 -4.18 -11.88
C ILE A 183 4.05 -3.28 -10.85
N GLY A 184 4.34 -3.83 -9.67
CA GLY A 184 5.31 -3.22 -8.78
C GLY A 184 5.78 -4.20 -7.72
N MET A 185 6.38 -3.67 -6.66
CA MET A 185 7.10 -4.48 -5.68
C MET A 185 6.50 -4.40 -4.28
N THR A 186 5.43 -3.62 -4.10
CA THR A 186 4.82 -3.37 -2.79
C THR A 186 3.30 -3.43 -2.87
N ASN A 187 2.64 -3.48 -1.70
CA ASN A 187 1.23 -3.77 -1.42
C ASN A 187 0.99 -5.22 -0.99
#